data_AF-A0A8J4XDL0-F1
#
_entry.id   AF-A0A8J4XDL0-F1
#
_cell.length_a   1.000
_cell.length_b   1.000
_cell.length_c   1.000
_cell.angle_alpha   90.00
_cell.angle_beta   90.00
_cell.angle_gamma   90.00
#
_symmetry.space_group_name_H-M   'P 1'
#
loop_
_entity.id
_entity.type
_entity.pdbx_description
1 polymer ?
#
loop_
_entity_poly.entity_id
_entity_poly.type
_entity_poly.pdbx_seq_one_letter_code
_entity_poly.pdbx_strand_id
1 'polypeptide(L)'
;MSGLEVFHEKQRLELCAIHALNNVLQERVFTKEAADDICKRLAPQCVVNPHRSVLGTGNYDVNVIMSALQSRGLAAVWWDKRRSVQSIFLEKVQGFILNVPSRVSLGLVSLPLRRRHWLAVRQVNGQYYNLDSKLKNPVWIGGETEL
;
A
#
# COMPACT_ATOMS: atom_id res chain seq x y z
N MET A 1 21.22 5.89 21.10
CA MET A 1 19.94 6.11 20.39
C MET A 1 19.64 4.84 19.63
N SER A 2 18.75 4.00 20.12
CA SER A 2 18.31 2.79 19.40
C SER A 2 17.59 3.26 18.13
N GLY A 3 18.22 3.10 16.98
CA GLY A 3 17.56 3.37 15.70
C GLY A 3 16.30 2.53 15.62
N LEU A 4 15.14 3.19 15.55
CA LEU A 4 13.87 2.51 15.32
C LEU A 4 14.01 1.74 14.00
N GLU A 5 13.92 0.41 14.10
CA GLU A 5 13.94 -0.49 12.95
C GLU A 5 12.78 -0.12 12.01
N VAL A 6 13.06 0.01 10.71
CA VAL A 6 12.04 0.33 9.72
C VAL A 6 11.07 -0.84 9.63
N PHE A 7 9.80 -0.60 9.97
CA PHE A 7 8.78 -1.63 9.89
C PHE A 7 8.55 -2.02 8.42
N HIS A 8 8.61 -3.33 8.15
CA HIS A 8 8.40 -3.87 6.80
C HIS A 8 7.63 -5.19 6.83
N GLU A 9 6.37 -5.12 6.40
CA GLU A 9 5.54 -6.28 6.18
C GLU A 9 5.67 -6.80 4.75
N LYS A 10 6.11 -8.05 4.63
CA LYS A 10 6.29 -8.74 3.34
C LYS A 10 4.99 -9.35 2.85
N GLN A 11 4.84 -9.36 1.54
CA GLN A 11 3.60 -9.76 0.89
C GLN A 11 3.30 -11.23 1.14
N ARG A 12 2.04 -11.49 1.46
CA ARG A 12 1.43 -12.83 1.40
C ARG A 12 0.25 -12.79 0.45
N LEU A 13 0.18 -13.76 -0.46
CA LEU A 13 -0.94 -13.90 -1.41
C LEU A 13 -1.20 -12.59 -2.20
N GLU A 14 -2.45 -12.17 -2.31
CA GLU A 14 -2.88 -10.95 -3.01
C GLU A 14 -3.18 -9.80 -2.05
N LEU A 15 -2.53 -9.76 -0.89
CA LEU A 15 -2.82 -8.78 0.18
C LEU A 15 -1.99 -7.49 0.09
N CYS A 16 -1.47 -7.14 -1.09
CA CYS A 16 -0.58 -5.98 -1.27
C CYS A 16 -1.17 -4.67 -0.75
N ALA A 17 -2.49 -4.46 -0.85
CA ALA A 17 -3.15 -3.29 -0.30
C ALA A 17 -2.99 -3.18 1.24
N ILE A 18 -3.13 -4.29 1.96
CA ILE A 18 -2.98 -4.34 3.42
C ILE A 18 -1.54 -4.06 3.80
N HIS A 19 -0.60 -4.70 3.10
CA HIS A 19 0.82 -4.51 3.38
C HIS A 19 1.27 -3.09 3.05
N ALA A 20 0.77 -2.48 1.97
CA ALA A 20 1.01 -1.07 1.68
C ALA A 20 0.47 -0.16 2.80
N LEU A 21 -0.74 -0.42 3.32
CA LEU A 21 -1.29 0.31 4.46
C LEU A 21 -0.43 0.16 5.72
N ASN A 22 -0.06 -1.06 6.09
CA ASN A 22 0.75 -1.31 7.29
C ASN A 22 2.15 -0.72 7.16
N ASN A 23 2.77 -0.86 5.98
CA ASN A 23 4.09 -0.32 5.70
C ASN A 23 4.10 1.21 5.72
N VAL A 24 3.11 1.88 5.10
CA VAL A 24 3.06 3.36 5.11
C VAL A 24 2.79 3.91 6.52
N LEU A 25 2.04 3.17 7.35
CA LEU A 25 1.77 3.52 8.74
C LEU A 25 2.87 3.11 9.72
N GLN A 26 3.86 2.33 9.26
CA GLN A 26 4.94 1.78 10.08
C GLN A 26 4.45 0.93 11.26
N GLU A 27 3.31 0.26 11.10
CA GLU A 27 2.69 -0.57 12.14
C GLU A 27 1.75 -1.61 11.50
N ARG A 28 1.65 -2.80 12.09
CA ARG A 28 0.72 -3.87 11.66
C ARG A 28 -0.71 -3.58 12.16
N VAL A 29 -1.39 -2.63 11.52
CA VAL A 29 -2.74 -2.17 11.94
C VAL A 29 -3.87 -2.94 11.25
N PHE A 30 -3.71 -3.22 9.95
CA PHE A 30 -4.74 -3.84 9.14
C PHE A 30 -4.48 -5.32 8.91
N THR A 31 -5.55 -6.11 8.96
CA THR A 31 -5.55 -7.53 8.65
C THR A 31 -6.48 -7.82 7.48
N LYS A 32 -6.43 -9.06 6.99
CA LYS A 32 -7.33 -9.52 5.93
C LYS A 32 -8.78 -9.44 6.37
N GLU A 33 -9.05 -9.81 7.62
CA GLU A 33 -10.38 -9.81 8.22
C GLU A 33 -10.94 -8.38 8.28
N ALA A 34 -10.12 -7.42 8.73
CA ALA A 34 -10.51 -6.02 8.77
C ALA A 34 -10.78 -5.45 7.36
N ALA A 35 -9.95 -5.78 6.37
CA ALA A 35 -10.17 -5.38 4.97
C ALA A 35 -11.43 -6.03 4.38
N ASP A 36 -11.67 -7.31 4.67
CA ASP A 36 -12.87 -8.03 4.25
C ASP A 36 -14.15 -7.43 4.86
N ASP A 37 -14.09 -6.96 6.10
CA ASP A 37 -15.21 -6.27 6.74
C ASP A 37 -15.46 -4.88 6.14
N ILE A 38 -14.39 -4.16 5.75
CA ILE A 38 -14.52 -2.93 4.96
C ILE A 38 -15.25 -3.24 3.64
N CYS A 39 -14.84 -4.29 2.92
CA CYS A 39 -15.48 -4.69 1.67
C CYS A 39 -16.98 -4.95 1.86
N LYS A 40 -17.38 -5.69 2.91
CA LYS A 40 -18.79 -5.95 3.22
C LYS A 40 -19.57 -4.66 3.48
N ARG A 41 -18.99 -3.71 4.21
CA ARG A 41 -19.64 -2.42 4.50
C ARG A 41 -19.80 -1.54 3.25
N LEU A 42 -18.83 -1.59 2.33
CA LEU A 42 -18.89 -0.85 1.07
C LEU A 42 -19.94 -1.39 0.09
N ALA A 43 -20.21 -2.70 0.13
CA ALA A 43 -21.15 -3.37 -0.76
C ALA A 43 -22.05 -4.37 0.00
N PRO A 44 -22.93 -3.91 0.91
CA PRO A 44 -23.68 -4.76 1.83
C PRO A 44 -24.71 -5.66 1.15
N GLN A 45 -25.18 -5.26 -0.04
CA GLN A 45 -26.21 -5.98 -0.80
C GLN A 45 -25.64 -6.91 -1.89
N CYS A 46 -24.31 -7.03 -1.97
CA CYS A 46 -23.66 -7.80 -3.02
C CYS A 46 -23.24 -9.19 -2.51
N VAL A 47 -23.73 -10.24 -3.15
CA VAL A 47 -23.29 -11.63 -2.90
C VAL A 47 -21.82 -11.81 -3.33
N VAL A 48 -21.48 -11.28 -4.51
CA VAL A 48 -20.10 -11.20 -5.00
C VAL A 48 -19.58 -9.79 -4.72
N ASN A 49 -18.58 -9.69 -3.86
CA ASN A 49 -18.07 -8.39 -3.46
C ASN A 49 -17.17 -7.77 -4.56
N PRO A 50 -17.43 -6.53 -5.02
CA PRO A 50 -16.67 -5.92 -6.12
C PRO A 50 -15.29 -5.37 -5.68
N HIS A 51 -15.04 -5.25 -4.38
CA HIS A 51 -13.85 -4.60 -3.83
C HIS A 51 -12.71 -5.58 -3.48
N ARG A 52 -12.86 -6.86 -3.83
CA ARG A 52 -11.87 -7.92 -3.61
C ARG A 52 -12.04 -9.03 -4.65
N SER A 53 -11.07 -9.95 -4.73
CA SER A 53 -11.19 -11.13 -5.57
C SER A 53 -12.42 -11.98 -5.19
N VAL A 54 -13.01 -12.66 -6.18
CA VAL A 54 -14.22 -13.49 -5.99
C VAL A 54 -13.98 -14.61 -4.97
N LEU A 55 -12.77 -15.18 -4.95
CA LEU A 55 -12.36 -16.21 -4.00
C LEU A 55 -11.97 -15.65 -2.61
N GLY A 56 -12.03 -14.32 -2.41
CA GLY A 56 -11.70 -13.68 -1.14
C GLY A 56 -10.22 -13.80 -0.76
N THR A 57 -9.32 -13.98 -1.73
CA THR A 57 -7.86 -14.09 -1.55
C THR A 57 -7.16 -12.75 -1.31
N GLY A 58 -7.86 -11.63 -1.52
CA GLY A 58 -7.33 -10.28 -1.43
C GLY A 58 -7.65 -9.46 -2.68
N ASN A 59 -6.64 -8.84 -3.28
CA ASN A 59 -6.75 -7.96 -4.45
C ASN A 59 -7.72 -6.79 -4.20
N TYR A 60 -7.54 -6.11 -3.07
CA TYR A 60 -8.38 -5.02 -2.65
C TYR A 60 -8.20 -3.79 -3.54
N ASP A 61 -9.31 -3.12 -3.85
CA ASP A 61 -9.30 -1.89 -4.62
C ASP A 61 -8.97 -0.66 -3.77
N VAL A 62 -8.95 0.51 -4.41
CA VAL A 62 -8.63 1.78 -3.75
C VAL A 62 -9.67 2.21 -2.71
N ASN A 63 -10.94 1.81 -2.85
CA ASN A 63 -11.99 2.20 -1.91
C ASN A 63 -11.77 1.55 -0.55
N VAL A 64 -11.25 0.32 -0.54
CA VAL A 64 -10.84 -0.37 0.69
C VAL A 64 -9.70 0.39 1.37
N ILE A 65 -8.69 0.82 0.61
CA ILE A 65 -7.56 1.62 1.12
C ILE A 65 -8.04 2.94 1.70
N MET A 66 -8.90 3.67 0.98
CA MET A 66 -9.47 4.95 1.44
C MET A 66 -10.29 4.79 2.71
N SER A 67 -11.14 3.77 2.77
CA SER A 67 -11.97 3.48 3.95
C SER A 67 -11.14 3.05 5.16
N ALA A 68 -10.06 2.29 4.93
CA ALA A 68 -9.11 1.90 5.97
C ALA A 68 -8.39 3.13 6.55
N LEU A 69 -7.90 4.04 5.71
CA LEU A 69 -7.27 5.28 6.19
C LEU A 69 -8.26 6.17 6.95
N GLN A 70 -9.51 6.27 6.47
CA GLN A 70 -10.55 7.05 7.13
C GLN A 70 -10.84 6.56 8.54
N SER A 71 -10.84 5.25 8.80
CA SER A 71 -11.03 4.70 10.15
C SER A 71 -9.89 5.04 11.12
N ARG A 72 -8.77 5.55 10.61
CA ARG A 72 -7.61 6.05 11.37
C ARG A 72 -7.53 7.57 11.41
N GLY A 73 -8.57 8.28 10.94
CA GLY A 73 -8.57 9.74 10.85
C GLY A 73 -7.63 10.29 9.77
N LEU A 74 -7.22 9.45 8.81
CA LEU A 74 -6.37 9.82 7.68
C LEU A 74 -7.18 9.87 6.40
N ALA A 75 -6.64 10.54 5.38
CA ALA A 75 -7.24 10.59 4.05
C ALA A 75 -6.19 10.26 2.98
N ALA A 76 -6.60 9.53 1.94
CA ALA A 76 -5.82 9.41 0.72
C ALA A 76 -6.23 10.51 -0.26
N VAL A 77 -5.25 11.27 -0.73
CA VAL A 77 -5.43 12.30 -1.76
C VAL A 77 -4.85 11.79 -3.07
N TRP A 78 -5.63 11.84 -4.14
CA TRP A 78 -5.15 11.51 -5.47
C TRP A 78 -4.18 12.58 -5.95
N TRP A 79 -2.95 12.17 -6.26
CA TRP A 79 -1.99 13.07 -6.88
C TRP A 79 -2.30 13.26 -8.36
N ASP A 80 -2.45 14.52 -8.78
CA ASP A 80 -2.60 14.87 -10.19
C ASP A 80 -1.22 14.86 -10.87
N LYS A 81 -0.95 13.84 -11.69
CA LYS A 81 0.32 13.68 -12.41
C LYS A 81 0.69 14.85 -13.34
N ARG A 82 -0.24 15.75 -13.63
CA ARG A 82 0.01 16.96 -14.43
C ARG A 82 0.68 18.06 -13.61
N ARG A 83 0.65 17.96 -12.28
CA ARG A 83 1.32 18.88 -11.35
C ARG A 83 2.77 18.46 -11.15
N SER A 84 3.62 19.45 -10.94
CA SER A 84 5.02 19.24 -10.57
C SER A 84 5.10 18.62 -9.18
N VAL A 85 5.91 17.56 -9.03
CA VAL A 85 6.12 16.86 -7.74
C VAL A 85 6.74 17.79 -6.69
N GLN A 86 7.48 18.82 -7.12
CA GLN A 86 8.05 19.86 -6.25
C GLN A 86 6.97 20.69 -5.53
N SER A 87 5.70 20.62 -5.97
CA SER A 87 4.59 21.30 -5.29
C SER A 87 3.96 20.49 -4.15
N ILE A 88 4.47 19.27 -3.87
CA ILE A 88 4.02 18.46 -2.74
C ILE A 88 4.66 19.01 -1.46
N PHE A 89 3.83 19.39 -0.49
CA PHE A 89 4.28 19.71 0.87
C PHE A 89 4.57 18.42 1.65
N LEU A 90 5.76 17.85 1.45
CA LEU A 90 6.17 16.54 2.00
C LEU A 90 5.98 16.43 3.52
N GLU A 91 6.23 17.51 4.27
CA GLU A 91 6.04 17.55 5.73
C GLU A 91 4.61 17.23 6.19
N LYS A 92 3.61 17.49 5.33
CA LYS A 92 2.19 17.21 5.60
C LYS A 92 1.74 15.85 5.09
N VAL A 93 2.62 15.10 4.42
CA VAL A 93 2.32 13.82 3.81
C VAL A 93 2.81 12.70 4.72
N GLN A 94 1.88 11.90 5.22
CA GLN A 94 2.24 10.68 5.96
C GLN A 94 3.04 9.74 5.04
N GLY A 95 2.63 9.52 3.81
CA GLY A 95 3.41 8.73 2.88
C GLY A 95 2.63 8.51 1.60
N PHE A 96 3.22 7.74 0.70
CA PHE A 96 2.68 7.51 -0.62
C PHE A 96 2.27 6.05 -0.76
N ILE A 97 1.10 5.84 -1.35
CA ILE A 97 0.65 4.53 -1.81
C ILE A 97 0.56 4.61 -3.33
N LEU A 98 1.34 3.76 -4.01
CA LEU A 98 1.43 3.75 -5.46
C LEU A 98 0.73 2.52 -6.02
N ASN A 99 0.04 2.68 -7.16
CA ASN A 99 -0.54 1.58 -7.91
C ASN A 99 0.21 1.32 -9.21
N VAL A 100 1.19 0.41 -9.16
CA VAL A 100 2.10 0.15 -10.28
C VAL A 100 1.74 -1.15 -11.01
N PRO A 101 1.99 -1.23 -12.33
CA PRO A 101 1.98 -2.51 -13.02
C PRO A 101 3.11 -3.40 -12.48
N SER A 102 2.78 -4.63 -12.10
CA SER A 102 3.73 -5.60 -11.55
C SER A 102 3.56 -6.96 -12.22
N ARG A 103 4.67 -7.66 -12.46
CA ARG A 103 4.64 -9.01 -13.02
C ARG A 103 4.11 -9.99 -11.97
N VAL A 104 3.36 -10.97 -12.43
CA VAL A 104 2.93 -12.10 -11.60
C VAL A 104 4.04 -13.14 -11.61
N SER A 105 4.53 -13.54 -10.43
CA SER A 105 5.49 -14.61 -10.27
C SER A 105 4.81 -15.86 -9.72
N LEU A 106 5.13 -17.02 -10.31
CA LEU A 106 4.80 -18.34 -9.78
C LEU A 106 6.13 -19.04 -9.48
N GLY A 107 6.54 -19.01 -8.20
CA GLY A 107 7.87 -19.46 -7.81
C GLY A 107 8.97 -18.62 -8.49
N LEU A 108 9.90 -19.29 -9.18
CA LEU A 108 11.00 -18.66 -9.92
C LEU A 108 10.60 -18.15 -11.30
N VAL A 109 9.39 -18.46 -11.78
CA VAL A 109 8.94 -18.12 -13.14
C VAL A 109 8.09 -16.84 -13.10
N SER A 110 8.47 -15.84 -13.88
CA SER A 110 7.64 -14.66 -14.14
C SER A 110 6.68 -14.95 -15.29
N LEU A 111 5.38 -14.85 -15.04
CA LEU A 111 4.36 -14.96 -16.09
C LEU A 111 4.33 -13.67 -16.93
N PRO A 112 3.98 -13.75 -18.23
CA PRO A 112 3.83 -12.58 -19.11
C PRO A 112 2.54 -11.78 -18.83
N LEU A 113 1.96 -11.90 -17.64
CA LEU A 113 0.79 -11.16 -17.19
C LEU A 113 1.22 -10.04 -16.23
N ARG A 114 0.71 -8.83 -16.48
CA ARG A 114 0.86 -7.70 -15.56
C ARG A 114 -0.43 -7.52 -14.77
N ARG A 115 -0.30 -7.41 -13.45
CA ARG A 115 -1.39 -7.03 -12.54
C ARG A 115 -1.05 -5.74 -11.84
N ARG A 116 -2.07 -5.03 -11.36
CA ARG A 116 -1.89 -3.87 -10.49
C ARG A 116 -1.36 -4.32 -9.13
N HIS A 117 -0.52 -3.49 -8.53
CA HIS A 117 0.16 -3.78 -7.27
C HIS A 117 0.27 -2.50 -6.45
N TRP A 118 -0.15 -2.60 -5.19
CA TRP A 118 -0.03 -1.52 -4.23
C TRP A 118 1.31 -1.63 -3.51
N LEU A 119 2.06 -0.55 -3.48
CA LEU A 119 3.29 -0.44 -2.68
C LEU A 119 3.30 0.88 -1.90
N ALA A 120 4.06 0.90 -0.81
CA ALA A 120 4.21 2.05 0.04
C ALA A 120 5.58 2.70 -0.13
N VAL A 121 5.62 4.02 -0.03
CA VAL A 121 6.84 4.82 0.17
C VAL A 121 6.61 5.71 1.38
N ARG A 122 7.56 5.71 2.32
CA ARG A 122 7.44 6.43 3.59
C ARG A 122 8.78 6.97 4.03
N GLN A 123 8.76 8.18 4.60
CA GLN A 123 9.90 8.75 5.31
C GLN A 123 9.99 8.16 6.73
N VAL A 124 11.15 7.63 7.08
CA VAL A 124 11.46 7.13 8.42
C VAL A 124 12.82 7.71 8.81
N ASN A 125 12.88 8.41 9.94
CA ASN A 125 14.10 9.08 10.42
C ASN A 125 14.76 9.99 9.36
N GLY A 126 13.95 10.77 8.64
CA GLY A 126 14.42 11.71 7.61
C GLY A 126 14.79 11.09 6.26
N GLN A 127 14.73 9.77 6.11
CA GLN A 127 15.06 9.05 4.88
C GLN A 127 13.83 8.38 4.28
N TYR A 128 13.70 8.44 2.95
CA TYR A 128 12.64 7.74 2.24
C TYR A 128 13.04 6.31 1.91
N TYR A 129 12.06 5.42 2.10
CA TYR A 129 12.20 4.00 1.76
C TYR A 129 11.09 3.56 0.82
N ASN A 130 11.48 2.78 -0.19
CA ASN A 130 10.57 1.90 -0.90
C ASN A 130 10.25 0.70 0.00
N LEU A 131 8.99 0.61 0.40
CA LEU A 131 8.43 -0.42 1.26
C LEU A 131 7.49 -1.35 0.47
N ASP A 132 7.80 -1.60 -0.81
CA ASP A 132 7.13 -2.63 -1.58
C ASP A 132 7.24 -3.97 -0.84
N SER A 133 6.08 -4.51 -0.47
CA SER A 133 5.96 -5.78 0.26
C SER A 133 6.57 -6.98 -0.50
N LYS A 134 6.85 -6.87 -1.81
CA LYS A 134 7.58 -7.89 -2.58
C LYS A 134 9.10 -7.87 -2.33
N LEU A 135 9.64 -6.81 -1.75
CA LEU A 135 11.06 -6.69 -1.44
C LEU A 135 11.42 -7.52 -0.20
N LYS A 136 12.64 -8.06 -0.21
CA LYS A 136 13.18 -8.78 0.95
C LYS A 136 13.35 -7.86 2.16
N ASN A 137 13.77 -6.62 1.96
CA ASN A 137 14.00 -5.59 2.97
C ASN A 137 13.60 -4.22 2.40
N PRO A 138 13.34 -3.20 3.25
CA PRO A 138 13.22 -1.81 2.82
C PRO A 138 14.40 -1.39 1.95
N VAL A 139 14.11 -0.69 0.85
CA VAL A 139 15.15 -0.12 -0.03
C VAL A 139 15.16 1.38 0.17
N TRP A 140 16.28 1.91 0.66
CA TRP A 140 16.49 3.35 0.73
C TRP A 140 16.48 3.97 -0.67
N ILE A 141 15.75 5.07 -0.83
CA ILE A 141 15.61 5.77 -2.11
C ILE A 141 16.10 7.22 -2.07
N GLY A 142 16.53 7.73 -0.91
CA GLY A 142 17.07 9.08 -0.78
C GLY A 142 16.41 9.93 0.31
N GLY A 143 16.74 11.22 0.30
CA GLY A 143 16.05 12.27 1.05
C GLY A 143 14.97 12.93 0.19
N GLU A 144 14.55 14.15 0.57
CA GLU A 144 13.50 14.89 -0.15
C GLU A 144 13.91 15.34 -1.55
N THR A 145 15.21 15.57 -1.78
CA THR A 145 15.76 16.02 -3.08
C THR A 145 15.82 14.89 -4.10
N GLU A 146 15.91 13.64 -3.65
CA GLU A 146 16.00 12.46 -4.52
C GLU A 146 14.66 11.73 -4.72
N LEU A 147 13.62 12.09 -3.96
CA LEU A 147 12.27 11.49 -4.02
C LEU A 147 11.48 11.93 -5.26
#